data_AF-A0A7S2AV74-F1
#
_entry.id   AF-A0A7S2AV74-F1
#
_cell.length_a   1.000
_cell.length_b   1.000
_cell.length_c   1.000
_cell.angle_alpha   90.00
_cell.angle_beta   90.00
_cell.angle_gamma   90.00
#
_symmetry.space_group_name_H-M   'P 1'
#
loop_
_entity.id
_entity.type
_entity.pdbx_description
1 polymer ?
#
loop_
_entity_poly.entity_id
_entity_poly.type
_entity_poly.pdbx_seq_one_letter_code
_entity_poly.pdbx_strand_id
1 'polypeptide(L)'
;MAMLSGCSTGLFAVVAVLTLAGVEGAPGNLTGLAAAHAGNSSHAAPLLRGAAVAGVQTAAGYCSAADAAAMTKLGAGHAAGSFPEVVATCGKRSWSLFGGFHTDQFLSCVRAGTGISAPCSSCFGTFGQYAYRNCKFTCLFGSWCGRRCLDCVKPSRGAVDQCTAVTVPLPTEC
;
A
#
# COMPACT_ATOMS: atom_id res chain seq x y z
N MET A 1 -30.64 -12.30 -37.03
CA MET A 1 -29.46 -11.64 -36.43
C MET A 1 -29.99 -10.55 -35.52
N ALA A 2 -29.84 -10.72 -34.22
CA ALA A 2 -30.60 -9.99 -33.21
C ALA A 2 -29.68 -9.35 -32.17
N MET A 3 -30.05 -8.13 -31.79
CA MET A 3 -29.81 -7.40 -30.55
C MET A 3 -28.45 -6.70 -30.30
N LEU A 4 -28.48 -5.39 -30.54
CA LEU A 4 -27.74 -4.35 -29.81
C LEU A 4 -28.56 -3.96 -28.56
N SER A 5 -27.95 -3.96 -27.37
CA SER A 5 -28.52 -3.44 -26.10
C SER A 5 -27.38 -3.32 -25.08
N GLY A 6 -27.12 -2.25 -24.33
CA GLY A 6 -27.74 -0.95 -24.16
C GLY A 6 -26.87 -0.17 -23.15
N CYS A 7 -26.63 1.11 -23.41
CA CYS A 7 -25.97 2.05 -22.52
C CYS A 7 -27.06 2.94 -21.92
N SER A 8 -27.35 2.82 -20.62
CA SER A 8 -28.37 3.64 -19.93
C SER A 8 -27.79 4.36 -18.72
N THR A 9 -27.56 5.66 -18.95
CA THR A 9 -27.76 6.83 -18.09
C THR A 9 -28.27 6.61 -16.67
N GLY A 10 -27.57 7.19 -15.69
CA GLY A 10 -28.05 7.41 -14.33
C GLY A 10 -27.47 8.68 -13.73
N LEU A 11 -27.88 9.85 -14.25
CA LEU A 11 -27.62 11.17 -13.68
C LEU A 11 -28.97 11.81 -13.34
N PHE A 12 -29.42 11.65 -12.09
CA PHE A 12 -30.43 12.48 -11.41
C PHE A 12 -30.06 12.42 -9.92
N ALA A 13 -29.35 13.40 -9.38
CA ALA A 13 -29.93 14.59 -8.78
C ALA A 13 -31.02 14.26 -7.74
N VAL A 14 -30.65 14.18 -6.45
CA VAL A 14 -31.45 14.80 -5.39
C VAL A 14 -30.50 15.43 -4.38
N VAL A 15 -30.65 16.75 -4.32
CA VAL A 15 -30.05 17.71 -3.41
C VAL A 15 -30.75 17.65 -2.05
N ALA A 16 -29.98 17.83 -0.98
CA ALA A 16 -30.36 18.35 0.34
C ALA A 16 -31.47 17.65 1.14
N VAL A 17 -31.10 17.17 2.33
CA VAL A 17 -31.80 17.55 3.57
C VAL A 17 -30.75 17.89 4.62
N LEU A 18 -30.60 19.19 4.87
CA LEU A 18 -30.02 19.76 6.09
C LEU A 18 -31.16 19.92 7.12
N THR A 19 -30.80 20.03 8.41
CA THR A 19 -31.64 20.21 9.63
C THR A 19 -32.05 18.88 10.29
N LEU A 20 -31.90 18.65 11.60
CA LEU A 20 -31.85 19.51 12.79
C LEU A 20 -30.87 18.98 13.85
N ALA A 21 -30.36 19.91 14.66
CA ALA A 21 -29.63 19.65 15.90
C ALA A 21 -30.56 19.26 17.07
N GLY A 22 -30.00 18.59 18.08
CA GLY A 22 -30.59 18.30 19.41
C GLY A 22 -31.20 16.90 19.48
N VAL A 23 -30.92 16.03 20.45
CA VAL A 23 -30.65 16.26 21.88
C VAL A 23 -30.02 15.00 22.50
N GLU A 24 -28.91 15.21 23.21
CA GLU A 24 -28.49 14.67 24.52
C GLU A 24 -29.04 13.30 24.98
N GLY A 25 -28.14 12.35 25.32
CA GLY A 25 -28.51 11.15 26.10
C GLY A 25 -27.40 10.09 26.21
N ALA A 26 -26.76 10.05 27.37
CA ALA A 26 -25.65 9.16 27.77
C ALA A 26 -26.10 7.70 28.09
N PRO A 27 -25.18 6.78 28.50
CA PRO A 27 -25.35 5.34 28.42
C PRO A 27 -25.95 4.69 29.69
N GLY A 28 -26.68 3.59 29.53
CA GLY A 28 -27.11 2.72 30.64
C GLY A 28 -28.18 1.74 30.16
N ASN A 29 -27.83 0.48 29.92
CA ASN A 29 -27.87 -0.64 30.88
C ASN A 29 -29.25 -1.32 30.96
N LEU A 30 -29.28 -2.53 30.37
CA LEU A 30 -29.97 -3.77 30.77
C LEU A 30 -31.37 -3.71 31.40
N THR A 31 -32.34 -4.32 30.71
CA THR A 31 -33.37 -5.29 31.18
C THR A 31 -34.38 -5.39 30.03
N GLY A 32 -34.52 -6.51 29.30
CA GLY A 32 -34.90 -7.83 29.78
C GLY A 32 -36.42 -7.96 29.68
N LEU A 33 -36.95 -8.59 28.62
CA LEU A 33 -38.26 -9.25 28.59
C LEU A 33 -38.32 -10.22 27.41
N ALA A 34 -38.38 -11.49 27.76
CA ALA A 34 -38.59 -12.61 26.87
C ALA A 34 -40.02 -12.63 26.32
N ALA A 35 -40.17 -13.06 25.08
CA ALA A 35 -41.38 -13.70 24.59
C ALA A 35 -40.97 -14.95 23.81
N ALA A 36 -41.20 -16.10 24.43
CA ALA A 36 -41.05 -17.42 23.84
C ALA A 36 -42.19 -17.68 22.85
N HIS A 37 -41.89 -18.33 21.73
CA HIS A 37 -42.85 -19.19 21.06
C HIS A 37 -42.23 -20.58 20.85
N ALA A 38 -42.94 -21.58 21.38
CA ALA A 38 -42.66 -23.00 21.34
C ALA A 38 -43.19 -23.65 20.05
N GLY A 39 -42.60 -24.79 19.66
CA GLY A 39 -43.16 -25.72 18.66
C GLY A 39 -42.11 -26.51 17.86
N ASN A 40 -41.43 -27.47 18.50
CA ASN A 40 -41.48 -28.94 18.31
C ASN A 40 -40.61 -29.58 17.18
N SER A 41 -39.61 -30.32 17.65
CA SER A 41 -38.90 -31.55 17.18
C SER A 41 -39.28 -32.13 15.81
N SER A 42 -38.35 -32.55 14.93
CA SER A 42 -37.28 -33.53 15.20
C SER A 42 -36.29 -33.55 14.03
N HIS A 43 -34.98 -33.40 14.25
CA HIS A 43 -33.90 -34.01 13.45
C HIS A 43 -32.60 -33.98 14.26
N ALA A 44 -31.96 -35.14 14.39
CA ALA A 44 -30.75 -35.33 15.18
C ALA A 44 -29.48 -34.84 14.44
N ALA A 45 -28.66 -34.06 15.17
CA ALA A 45 -27.20 -33.89 15.05
C ALA A 45 -26.64 -33.09 13.83
N PRO A 46 -25.53 -32.35 13.97
CA PRO A 46 -25.58 -30.88 14.03
C PRO A 46 -24.94 -30.18 12.83
N LEU A 47 -25.59 -29.10 12.39
CA LEU A 47 -25.02 -28.08 11.52
C LEU A 47 -24.12 -27.15 12.36
N LEU A 48 -22.79 -27.30 12.27
CA LEU A 48 -21.90 -26.19 12.62
C LEU A 48 -21.88 -25.21 11.45
N ARG A 49 -22.89 -24.35 11.39
CA ARG A 49 -22.87 -23.11 10.60
C ARG A 49 -21.80 -22.20 11.20
N GLY A 50 -20.58 -22.28 10.67
CA GLY A 50 -19.59 -21.24 10.89
C GLY A 50 -20.17 -19.92 10.38
N ALA A 51 -20.46 -19.01 11.30
CA ALA A 51 -20.67 -17.61 10.95
C ALA A 51 -19.38 -17.16 10.27
N ALA A 52 -19.49 -16.82 8.98
CA ALA A 52 -18.42 -16.12 8.28
C ALA A 52 -18.25 -14.78 9.00
N VAL A 53 -17.30 -14.71 9.93
CA VAL A 53 -16.75 -13.44 10.35
C VAL A 53 -16.20 -12.81 9.08
N ALA A 54 -16.86 -11.76 8.60
CA ALA A 54 -16.28 -10.87 7.62
C ALA A 54 -15.03 -10.30 8.30
N GLY A 55 -13.88 -10.93 8.05
CA GLY A 55 -12.61 -10.47 8.56
C GLY A 55 -12.48 -9.01 8.17
N VAL A 56 -12.16 -8.16 9.14
CA VAL A 56 -11.61 -6.84 8.85
C VAL A 56 -10.37 -7.13 7.98
N GLN A 57 -10.49 -6.91 6.68
CA GLN A 57 -9.33 -6.89 5.80
C GLN A 57 -8.56 -5.65 6.23
N THR A 58 -7.60 -5.82 7.13
CA THR A 58 -6.48 -4.89 7.20
C THR A 58 -5.93 -4.87 5.79
N ALA A 59 -5.98 -3.70 5.14
CA ALA A 59 -5.47 -3.58 3.79
C ALA A 59 -4.01 -4.08 3.80
N ALA A 60 -3.79 -5.29 3.28
CA ALA A 60 -2.45 -5.82 3.12
C ALA A 60 -1.72 -4.85 2.17
N GLY A 61 -0.47 -4.52 2.50
CA GLY A 61 0.35 -3.69 1.61
C GLY A 61 0.50 -4.33 0.23
N TYR A 62 1.08 -3.58 -0.70
CA TYR A 62 1.22 -4.02 -2.08
C TYR A 62 2.33 -5.07 -2.30
N CYS A 63 3.13 -5.38 -1.27
CA CYS A 63 4.16 -6.41 -1.34
C CYS A 63 3.71 -7.72 -0.72
N SER A 64 3.98 -8.82 -1.44
CA SER A 64 3.77 -10.18 -0.97
C SER A 64 4.95 -10.69 -0.14
N ALA A 65 4.79 -11.87 0.48
CA ALA A 65 5.90 -12.56 1.14
C ALA A 65 7.05 -12.92 0.16
N ALA A 66 6.72 -13.21 -1.10
CA ALA A 66 7.73 -13.48 -2.12
C ALA A 66 8.54 -12.21 -2.46
N ASP A 67 7.90 -11.05 -2.48
CA ASP A 67 8.57 -9.77 -2.67
C ASP A 67 9.51 -9.46 -1.51
N ALA A 68 9.04 -9.66 -0.27
CA ALA A 68 9.86 -9.50 0.93
C ALA A 68 11.08 -10.43 0.91
N ALA A 69 10.91 -11.69 0.50
CA ALA A 69 12.01 -12.64 0.36
C ALA A 69 13.01 -12.23 -0.73
N ALA A 70 12.53 -11.72 -1.87
CA ALA A 70 13.39 -11.23 -2.95
C ALA A 70 14.23 -10.02 -2.51
N MET A 71 13.63 -9.05 -1.81
CA MET A 71 14.37 -7.92 -1.24
C MET A 71 15.36 -8.37 -0.17
N THR A 72 14.94 -9.25 0.75
CA THR A 72 15.79 -9.77 1.83
C THR A 72 17.00 -10.54 1.28
N LYS A 73 16.82 -11.30 0.20
CA LYS A 73 17.91 -12.05 -0.45
C LYS A 73 19.02 -11.15 -0.98
N LEU A 74 18.68 -9.97 -1.50
CA LEU A 74 19.67 -8.97 -1.93
C LEU A 74 20.36 -8.31 -0.73
N GLY A 75 19.65 -8.20 0.39
CA GLY A 75 20.19 -7.70 1.64
C GLY A 75 20.20 -6.17 1.75
N ALA A 76 20.51 -5.73 2.96
CA ALA A 76 20.61 -4.33 3.35
C ALA A 76 22.03 -3.78 3.11
N GLY A 77 22.23 -2.51 3.46
CA GLY A 77 23.53 -1.87 3.46
C GLY A 77 23.93 -1.27 2.11
N HIS A 78 25.22 -1.02 1.92
CA HIS A 78 25.77 -0.31 0.77
C HIS A 78 26.61 -1.19 -0.18
N ALA A 79 26.61 -2.51 0.01
CA ALA A 79 27.35 -3.43 -0.86
C ALA A 79 26.77 -3.43 -2.29
N ALA A 80 27.63 -3.72 -3.28
CA ALA A 80 27.19 -3.89 -4.67
C ALA A 80 26.14 -5.02 -4.76
N GLY A 81 25.03 -4.76 -5.46
CA GLY A 81 23.93 -5.73 -5.59
C GLY A 81 23.01 -5.81 -4.36
N SER A 82 23.24 -5.02 -3.31
CA SER A 82 22.27 -4.90 -2.22
C SER A 82 20.97 -4.27 -2.73
N PHE A 83 19.85 -4.56 -2.06
CA PHE A 83 18.57 -3.98 -2.48
C PHE A 83 18.62 -2.44 -2.54
N PRO A 84 19.16 -1.72 -1.54
CA PRO A 84 19.31 -0.27 -1.61
C PRO A 84 20.22 0.21 -2.76
N GLU A 85 21.29 -0.54 -3.08
CA GLU A 85 22.18 -0.20 -4.19
C GLU A 85 21.46 -0.32 -5.53
N VAL A 86 20.72 -1.42 -5.75
CA VAL A 86 19.91 -1.61 -6.96
C VAL A 86 18.91 -0.47 -7.13
N VAL A 87 18.17 -0.12 -6.06
CA VAL A 87 17.20 0.99 -6.09
C VAL A 87 17.88 2.33 -6.39
N ALA A 88 19.02 2.63 -5.77
CA ALA A 88 19.77 3.85 -6.03
C ALA A 88 20.30 3.91 -7.47
N THR A 89 20.79 2.79 -8.00
CA THR A 89 21.28 2.67 -9.38
C THR A 89 20.15 2.83 -10.39
N CYS A 90 18.97 2.27 -10.12
CA CYS A 90 17.78 2.54 -10.92
C CYS A 90 17.37 4.02 -10.86
N GLY A 91 17.38 4.65 -9.68
CA GLY A 91 17.08 6.07 -9.54
C GLY A 91 18.02 6.97 -10.36
N LYS A 92 19.32 6.66 -10.37
CA LYS A 92 20.33 7.39 -11.17
C LYS A 92 20.11 7.26 -12.68
N ARG A 93 19.51 6.16 -13.15
CA ARG A 93 19.25 5.89 -14.58
C ARG A 93 17.92 6.43 -15.06
N SER A 94 17.04 6.84 -14.15
CA SER A 94 15.65 7.18 -14.45
C SER A 94 15.34 8.66 -14.42
N TRP A 95 16.23 9.50 -14.97
CA TRP A 95 15.96 10.93 -15.07
C TRP A 95 16.70 11.57 -16.24
N SER A 96 16.30 12.78 -16.59
CA SER A 96 16.97 13.62 -17.58
C SER A 96 16.86 15.09 -17.19
N LEU A 97 17.82 15.91 -17.62
CA LEU A 97 17.88 17.32 -17.25
C LEU A 97 16.61 18.10 -17.66
N PHE A 98 16.06 17.79 -18.83
CA PHE A 98 14.87 18.48 -19.37
C PHE A 98 13.56 17.72 -19.15
N GLY A 99 13.62 16.40 -18.92
CA GLY A 99 12.44 15.54 -18.77
C GLY A 99 12.09 15.16 -17.33
N GLY A 100 12.91 15.54 -16.35
CA GLY A 100 12.64 15.20 -14.95
C GLY A 100 12.90 13.73 -14.62
N PHE A 101 12.19 13.21 -13.62
CA PHE A 101 12.26 11.82 -13.17
C PHE A 101 11.26 10.94 -13.92
N HIS A 102 11.72 9.81 -14.42
CA HIS A 102 10.95 8.84 -15.19
C HIS A 102 10.53 7.69 -14.29
N THR A 103 9.42 7.84 -13.58
CA THR A 103 8.93 6.85 -12.63
C THR A 103 8.77 5.47 -13.25
N ASP A 104 8.22 5.36 -14.47
CA ASP A 104 8.03 4.05 -15.11
C ASP A 104 9.36 3.34 -15.43
N GLN A 105 10.37 4.10 -15.88
CA GLN A 105 11.72 3.59 -16.10
C GLN A 105 12.35 3.12 -14.79
N PHE A 106 12.18 3.90 -13.72
CA PHE A 106 12.62 3.53 -12.37
C PHE A 106 11.98 2.23 -11.89
N LEU A 107 10.65 2.13 -11.96
CA LEU A 107 9.90 0.95 -11.54
C LEU A 107 10.22 -0.29 -12.39
N SER A 108 10.39 -0.11 -13.70
CA SER A 108 10.84 -1.19 -14.58
C SER A 108 12.24 -1.71 -14.19
N CYS A 109 13.19 -0.79 -13.94
CA CYS A 109 14.53 -1.13 -13.50
C CYS A 109 14.53 -1.86 -12.13
N VAL A 110 13.78 -1.35 -11.14
CA VAL A 110 13.71 -1.97 -9.81
C VAL A 110 13.17 -3.39 -9.90
N ARG A 111 12.10 -3.62 -10.66
CA ARG A 111 11.57 -4.98 -10.87
C ARG A 111 12.58 -5.91 -11.52
N ALA A 112 13.23 -5.45 -12.59
CA ALA A 112 14.23 -6.25 -13.28
C ALA A 112 15.44 -6.59 -12.40
N GLY A 113 15.89 -5.64 -11.57
CA GLY A 113 17.06 -5.82 -10.70
C GLY A 113 16.79 -6.58 -9.40
N THR A 114 15.53 -6.65 -8.96
CA THR A 114 15.18 -7.23 -7.65
C THR A 114 14.27 -8.45 -7.72
N GLY A 115 13.55 -8.64 -8.81
CA GLY A 115 12.57 -9.72 -8.95
C GLY A 115 11.25 -9.47 -8.21
N ILE A 116 11.03 -8.30 -7.62
CA ILE A 116 9.76 -7.96 -6.98
C ILE A 116 8.66 -7.71 -8.01
N SER A 117 7.42 -7.91 -7.57
CA SER A 117 6.21 -7.76 -8.35
C SER A 117 5.94 -6.30 -8.74
N ALA A 118 5.12 -6.12 -9.79
CA ALA A 118 4.61 -4.82 -10.19
C ALA A 118 3.94 -4.02 -9.06
N PRO A 119 2.95 -4.59 -8.33
CA PRO A 119 2.33 -3.86 -7.22
C PRO A 119 3.34 -3.49 -6.14
N CYS A 120 4.25 -4.38 -5.74
CA CYS A 120 5.27 -4.06 -4.73
C CYS A 120 6.21 -2.95 -5.19
N SER A 121 6.69 -3.03 -6.44
CA SER A 121 7.60 -2.00 -6.98
C SER A 121 6.96 -0.60 -6.98
N SER A 122 5.64 -0.50 -7.19
CA SER A 122 4.94 0.78 -7.25
C SER A 122 5.11 1.61 -5.96
N CYS A 123 5.32 0.96 -4.82
CA CYS A 123 5.57 1.62 -3.53
C CYS A 123 6.85 2.45 -3.50
N PHE A 124 7.81 2.17 -4.37
CA PHE A 124 9.07 2.91 -4.45
C PHE A 124 8.95 4.11 -5.41
N GLY A 125 7.90 4.24 -6.21
CA GLY A 125 7.77 5.30 -7.21
C GLY A 125 7.73 6.69 -6.58
N THR A 126 6.96 6.86 -5.51
CA THR A 126 6.88 8.12 -4.74
C THR A 126 8.21 8.43 -4.04
N PHE A 127 8.90 7.41 -3.53
CA PHE A 127 10.24 7.53 -2.97
C PHE A 127 11.25 8.04 -4.00
N GLY A 128 11.31 7.42 -5.19
CA GLY A 128 12.21 7.83 -6.27
C GLY A 128 11.92 9.26 -6.73
N GLN A 129 10.65 9.61 -6.88
CA GLN A 129 10.24 10.97 -7.24
C GLN A 129 10.62 12.00 -6.16
N TYR A 130 10.43 11.66 -4.88
CA TYR A 130 10.84 12.50 -3.75
C TYR A 130 12.35 12.70 -3.72
N ALA A 131 13.13 11.62 -3.85
CA ALA A 131 14.58 11.68 -3.85
C ALA A 131 15.10 12.55 -5.00
N TYR A 132 14.51 12.44 -6.19
CA TYR A 132 14.85 13.33 -7.31
C TYR A 132 14.49 14.80 -7.03
N ARG A 133 13.29 15.07 -6.49
CA ARG A 133 12.83 16.46 -6.29
C ARG A 133 13.57 17.18 -5.16
N ASN A 134 13.88 16.47 -4.08
CA ASN A 134 14.36 17.07 -2.84
C ASN A 134 15.83 16.77 -2.55
N CYS A 135 16.33 15.63 -3.05
CA CYS A 135 17.64 15.09 -2.66
C CYS A 135 18.59 14.88 -3.83
N LYS A 136 18.27 15.31 -5.06
CA LYS A 136 19.10 15.04 -6.26
C LYS A 136 20.56 15.43 -6.08
N PHE A 137 20.84 16.58 -5.45
CA PHE A 137 22.21 17.05 -5.30
C PHE A 137 23.02 16.18 -4.34
N THR A 138 22.40 15.70 -3.26
CA THR A 138 23.09 14.85 -2.29
C THR A 138 23.15 13.38 -2.75
N CYS A 139 22.13 12.90 -3.46
CA CYS A 139 21.99 11.49 -3.83
C CYS A 139 22.45 11.13 -5.26
N LEU A 140 22.17 11.98 -6.25
CA LEU A 140 22.53 11.71 -7.66
C LEU A 140 23.92 12.28 -7.99
N PHE A 141 24.22 13.49 -7.50
CA PHE A 141 25.51 14.15 -7.71
C PHE A 141 26.51 13.93 -6.56
N GLY A 142 26.03 13.44 -5.41
CA GLY A 142 26.87 13.02 -4.29
C GLY A 142 26.95 11.50 -4.19
N SER A 143 27.06 10.99 -2.96
CA SER A 143 26.98 9.56 -2.70
C SER A 143 25.56 9.17 -2.29
N TRP A 144 24.99 8.18 -2.99
CA TRP A 144 23.68 7.62 -2.68
C TRP A 144 23.60 7.00 -1.28
N CYS A 145 24.73 6.50 -0.77
CA CYS A 145 24.85 5.94 0.58
C CYS A 145 25.47 6.91 1.58
N GLY A 146 25.90 8.10 1.13
CA GLY A 146 26.49 9.09 2.02
C GLY A 146 25.45 9.70 2.96
N ARG A 147 25.89 10.10 4.16
CA ARG A 147 25.04 10.66 5.22
C ARG A 147 24.00 11.67 4.73
N ARG A 148 24.44 12.64 3.92
CA ARG A 148 23.60 13.73 3.40
C ARG A 148 22.46 13.24 2.52
N CYS A 149 22.68 12.17 1.74
CA CYS A 149 21.61 11.55 0.98
C CYS A 149 20.66 10.80 1.90
N LEU A 150 21.20 9.96 2.80
CA LEU A 150 20.40 9.14 3.72
C LEU A 150 19.49 9.97 4.63
N ASP A 151 20.02 11.06 5.19
CA ASP A 151 19.26 12.01 6.00
C ASP A 151 18.19 12.73 5.17
N CYS A 152 18.50 13.09 3.91
CA CYS A 152 17.54 13.76 3.03
C CYS A 152 16.36 12.87 2.64
N VAL A 153 16.59 11.59 2.34
CA VAL A 153 15.51 10.67 1.94
C VAL A 153 14.73 10.09 3.13
N LYS A 154 15.24 10.21 4.36
CA LYS A 154 14.62 9.68 5.58
C LYS A 154 13.12 10.00 5.72
N PRO A 155 12.62 11.23 5.42
CA PRO A 155 11.20 11.55 5.54
C PRO A 155 10.29 10.75 4.60
N SER A 156 10.82 10.24 3.48
CA SER A 156 10.03 9.46 2.52
C SER A 156 9.86 7.98 2.90
N ARG A 157 10.59 7.49 3.91
CA ARG A 157 10.57 6.06 4.30
C ARG A 157 9.22 5.60 4.82
N GLY A 158 8.54 6.40 5.65
CA GLY A 158 7.24 6.02 6.22
C GLY A 158 6.17 5.70 5.17
N ALA A 159 6.18 6.41 4.04
CA ALA A 159 5.28 6.15 2.93
C ALA A 159 5.60 4.80 2.23
N VAL A 160 6.89 4.45 2.11
CA VAL A 160 7.32 3.15 1.58
C VAL A 160 6.92 2.03 2.54
N ASP A 161 7.19 2.19 3.84
CA ASP A 161 6.87 1.18 4.85
C ASP A 161 5.36 0.91 4.90
N GLN A 162 4.54 1.97 4.86
CA GLN A 162 3.08 1.84 4.82
C GLN A 162 2.58 1.19 3.53
N CYS A 163 3.15 1.54 2.38
CA CYS A 163 2.72 0.99 1.10
C CYS A 163 3.11 -0.49 0.95
N THR A 164 4.34 -0.83 1.35
CA THR A 164 4.87 -2.18 1.19
C THR A 164 4.28 -3.14 2.23
N ALA A 165 4.03 -2.66 3.45
CA ALA A 165 3.61 -3.45 4.61
C ALA A 165 4.51 -4.68 4.87
N VAL A 166 5.80 -4.58 4.52
CA VAL A 166 6.83 -5.59 4.78
C VAL A 166 8.11 -4.89 5.22
N THR A 167 9.07 -5.63 5.79
CA THR A 167 10.39 -5.08 6.11
C THR A 167 11.19 -4.87 4.82
N VAL A 168 11.51 -3.61 4.52
CA VAL A 168 12.37 -3.23 3.38
C VAL A 168 13.83 -3.14 3.86
N PRO A 169 14.79 -3.78 3.16
CA PRO A 169 16.21 -3.63 3.49
C PRO A 169 16.66 -2.17 3.35
N LEU A 170 17.29 -1.64 4.39
CA LEU A 170 17.69 -0.23 4.44
C LEU A 170 19.15 -0.02 4.01
N PRO A 171 19.49 1.11 3.37
CA PRO A 171 20.89 1.48 3.15
C PRO A 171 21.59 1.77 4.48
N THR A 172 22.88 1.46 4.54
CA THR A 172 23.79 1.92 5.59
C THR A 172 24.69 3.02 5.03
N GLU A 173 25.21 3.86 5.93
CA GLU A 173 26.17 4.88 5.56
C GLU A 173 27.44 4.26 4.96
N CYS A 174 27.91 4.89 3.88
CA CYS A 174 29.27 4.79 3.37
C CYS A 174 29.95 6.15 3.63
#